data_AF-A0AAW4L596-F1
#
_entry.id   AF-A0AAW4L596-F1
#
_cell.length_a   1.000
_cell.length_b   1.000
_cell.length_c   1.000
_cell.angle_alpha   90.00
_cell.angle_beta   90.00
_cell.angle_gamma   90.00
#
_symmetry.space_group_name_H-M   'P 1'
#
loop_
_entity.id
_entity.type
_entity.pdbx_description
1 polymer ?
#
loop_
_entity_poly.entity_id
_entity_poly.type
_entity_poly.pdbx_seq_one_letter_code
_entity_poly.pdbx_strand_id
1 'polypeptide(L)'
;MDTTYVNIMLVVFLVMAALAIDVGYMYVSDEDLQHTAGLSAMAGAQAIKQGLHARIQADPKELKPVAEDTVQAPARVAAVETAIGDHKAVALIEVPNNNTNNMTTENNITVGFWDAAAKKYTAGGTPVNAIQVRTKRTAESESVGLGEMGSTIAKITGMETVNFNPVAIAAIPAQVRANFAISADLCAGGCAYPNICQIPEKKLSRNEADPNKKTSASGRYAITSMAYPLSGGSSLSDMICGEMPPQDLCGKKIFVAAAAGEEPLRDIESMMYNPKVDSSNKEYDKKTGKLLGWWVIAPVVDALPSDKATGIVELPVSRYALVRISKICATGPAGCAQKGVAFDAPVALCGQESGLYIDRISCVGCGTKEMLQMPGLFPVIVQ
;
A
#
# COMPACT_ATOMS: atom_id res chain seq x y z
N MET A 1 -55.81 40.12 -8.55
CA MET A 1 -54.67 39.49 -7.88
C MET A 1 -53.67 40.59 -7.60
N ASP A 2 -53.33 40.78 -6.33
CA ASP A 2 -52.42 41.85 -5.90
C ASP A 2 -50.99 41.48 -6.32
N THR A 3 -50.34 42.33 -7.14
CA THR A 3 -48.98 42.09 -7.67
C THR A 3 -47.95 41.97 -6.54
N THR A 4 -48.27 42.51 -5.37
CA THR A 4 -47.49 42.39 -4.13
C THR A 4 -47.28 40.94 -3.71
N TYR A 5 -48.32 40.09 -3.79
CA TYR A 5 -48.23 38.69 -3.39
C TYR A 5 -47.34 37.88 -4.35
N VAL A 6 -47.45 38.16 -5.65
CA VAL A 6 -46.64 37.51 -6.69
C VAL A 6 -45.15 37.85 -6.49
N ASN A 7 -44.83 39.11 -6.19
CA ASN A 7 -43.46 39.54 -5.96
C ASN A 7 -42.84 38.89 -4.71
N ILE A 8 -43.59 38.81 -3.61
CA ILE A 8 -43.10 38.15 -2.39
C ILE A 8 -42.83 36.66 -2.64
N MET A 9 -43.76 35.96 -3.30
CA MET A 9 -43.59 34.54 -3.63
C MET A 9 -42.40 34.29 -4.57
N LEU A 10 -42.18 35.19 -5.54
CA LEU A 10 -41.03 35.11 -6.44
C LEU A 10 -39.70 35.25 -5.66
N VAL A 11 -39.61 36.21 -4.74
CA VAL A 11 -38.40 36.40 -3.92
C VAL A 11 -38.13 35.17 -3.05
N VAL A 12 -39.16 34.62 -2.40
CA VAL A 12 -39.02 33.38 -1.60
C VAL A 12 -38.56 32.21 -2.46
N PHE A 13 -39.13 32.07 -3.67
CA PHE A 13 -38.75 30.99 -4.58
C PHE A 13 -37.30 31.14 -5.07
N LEU A 14 -36.86 32.37 -5.39
CA LEU A 14 -35.48 32.64 -5.77
C LEU A 14 -34.50 32.37 -4.63
N VAL A 15 -34.85 32.74 -3.38
CA VAL A 15 -34.03 32.44 -2.20
C VAL A 15 -33.94 30.92 -1.97
N MET A 16 -35.04 30.19 -2.09
CA MET A 16 -35.03 28.72 -1.97
C MET A 16 -34.27 28.05 -3.11
N ALA A 17 -34.38 28.54 -4.34
CA ALA A 17 -33.63 28.03 -5.48
C ALA A 17 -32.12 28.29 -5.33
N ALA A 18 -31.73 29.49 -4.88
CA ALA A 18 -30.34 29.81 -4.57
C ALA A 18 -29.79 28.90 -3.47
N LEU A 19 -30.53 28.72 -2.37
CA LEU A 19 -30.16 27.81 -1.30
C LEU A 19 -30.02 26.36 -1.79
N ALA A 20 -30.93 25.89 -2.65
CA ALA A 20 -30.87 24.55 -3.20
C ALA A 20 -29.63 24.34 -4.11
N ILE A 21 -29.26 25.34 -4.90
CA ILE A 21 -28.04 25.32 -5.72
C ILE A 21 -26.80 25.29 -4.82
N ASP A 22 -26.76 26.12 -3.78
CA ASP A 22 -25.63 26.20 -2.84
C ASP A 22 -25.45 24.89 -2.06
N VAL A 23 -26.55 24.29 -1.57
CA VAL A 23 -26.53 22.99 -0.89
C VAL A 23 -26.07 21.89 -1.85
N GLY A 24 -26.57 21.87 -3.09
CA GLY A 24 -26.16 20.92 -4.11
C GLY A 24 -24.66 21.04 -4.43
N TYR A 25 -24.16 22.27 -4.57
CA TYR A 25 -22.75 22.54 -4.78
C TYR A 25 -21.89 22.11 -3.59
N MET A 26 -22.38 22.30 -2.36
CA MET A 26 -21.69 21.90 -1.14
C MET A 26 -21.49 20.39 -1.08
N TYR A 27 -22.54 19.59 -1.28
CA TYR A 27 -22.45 18.12 -1.18
C TYR A 27 -21.57 17.48 -2.24
N VAL A 28 -21.69 17.91 -3.51
CA VAL A 28 -20.83 17.37 -4.59
C VAL A 28 -19.36 17.70 -4.33
N SER A 29 -19.10 18.91 -3.82
CA SER A 29 -17.74 19.35 -3.53
C SER A 29 -17.12 18.65 -2.31
N ASP A 30 -17.93 18.16 -1.36
CA ASP A 30 -17.40 17.48 -0.17
C ASP A 30 -16.86 16.08 -0.50
N GLU A 31 -17.58 15.33 -1.34
CA GLU A 31 -17.12 14.03 -1.85
C GLU A 31 -15.85 14.21 -2.68
N ASP A 32 -15.83 15.20 -3.58
CA ASP A 32 -14.65 15.55 -4.37
C ASP A 32 -13.47 15.90 -3.46
N LEU A 33 -13.62 16.84 -2.52
CA LEU A 33 -12.54 17.23 -1.61
C LEU A 33 -11.98 16.04 -0.80
N GLN A 34 -12.86 15.19 -0.27
CA GLN A 34 -12.46 14.01 0.52
C GLN A 34 -11.74 12.98 -0.36
N HIS A 35 -12.23 12.75 -1.58
CA HIS A 35 -11.61 11.88 -2.56
C HIS A 35 -10.24 12.41 -3.00
N THR A 36 -10.13 13.71 -3.33
CA THR A 36 -8.88 14.37 -3.67
C THR A 36 -7.88 14.31 -2.51
N ALA A 37 -8.33 14.51 -1.27
CA ALA A 37 -7.45 14.39 -0.09
C ALA A 37 -6.88 12.97 0.01
N GLY A 38 -7.73 11.95 -0.19
CA GLY A 38 -7.33 10.54 -0.21
C GLY A 38 -6.31 10.24 -1.32
N LEU A 39 -6.61 10.60 -2.57
CA LEU A 39 -5.71 10.39 -3.70
C LEU A 39 -4.36 11.11 -3.50
N SER A 40 -4.39 12.36 -3.04
CA SER A 40 -3.19 13.15 -2.77
C SER A 40 -2.34 12.54 -1.66
N ALA A 41 -2.96 12.08 -0.58
CA ALA A 41 -2.26 11.39 0.49
C ALA A 41 -1.65 10.07 -0.03
N MET A 42 -2.38 9.27 -0.80
CA MET A 42 -1.85 8.02 -1.39
C MET A 42 -0.68 8.29 -2.35
N ALA A 43 -0.76 9.32 -3.19
CA ALA A 43 0.32 9.71 -4.09
C ALA A 43 1.58 10.12 -3.32
N GLY A 44 1.40 10.90 -2.26
CA GLY A 44 2.50 11.26 -1.37
C GLY A 44 3.12 10.06 -0.64
N ALA A 45 2.30 9.15 -0.09
CA ALA A 45 2.78 7.92 0.54
C ALA A 45 3.49 6.99 -0.45
N GLN A 46 3.00 6.94 -1.70
CA GLN A 46 3.65 6.22 -2.78
C GLN A 46 5.04 6.81 -3.11
N ALA A 47 5.18 8.13 -3.12
CA ALA A 47 6.45 8.79 -3.31
C ALA A 47 7.43 8.56 -2.15
N ILE A 48 6.95 8.53 -0.89
CA ILE A 48 7.75 8.09 0.28
C ILE A 48 8.28 6.67 0.03
N LYS A 49 7.40 5.74 -0.34
CA LYS A 49 7.79 4.35 -0.65
C LYS A 49 8.84 4.28 -1.75
N GLN A 50 8.64 4.98 -2.86
CA GLN A 50 9.59 5.01 -3.97
C GLN A 50 10.95 5.57 -3.54
N GLY A 51 10.96 6.60 -2.70
CA GLY A 51 12.19 7.15 -2.12
C GLY A 51 12.95 6.12 -1.28
N LEU A 52 12.25 5.41 -0.39
CA LEU A 52 12.84 4.35 0.44
C LEU A 52 13.36 3.18 -0.42
N HIS A 53 12.58 2.73 -1.41
CA HIS A 53 12.97 1.64 -2.32
C HIS A 53 14.18 2.00 -3.19
N ALA A 54 14.20 3.20 -3.77
CA ALA A 54 15.34 3.66 -4.57
C ALA A 54 16.64 3.67 -3.75
N ARG A 55 16.55 3.97 -2.44
CA ARG A 55 17.69 3.95 -1.53
C ARG A 55 18.10 2.55 -1.15
N ILE A 56 17.15 1.67 -0.83
CA ILE A 56 17.39 0.23 -0.63
C ILE A 56 18.13 -0.38 -1.83
N GLN A 57 17.77 0.03 -3.04
CA GLN A 57 18.41 -0.42 -4.27
C GLN A 57 19.85 0.10 -4.43
N ALA A 58 20.07 1.38 -4.13
CA ALA A 58 21.35 2.04 -4.31
C ALA A 58 22.37 1.66 -3.22
N ASP A 59 21.98 1.80 -1.95
CA ASP A 59 22.76 1.42 -0.78
C ASP A 59 21.81 1.21 0.42
N PRO A 60 21.64 -0.04 0.92
CA PRO A 60 20.83 -0.32 2.10
C PRO A 60 21.20 0.48 3.35
N LYS A 61 22.46 0.95 3.48
CA LYS A 61 22.91 1.75 4.63
C LYS A 61 22.31 3.16 4.64
N GLU A 62 21.89 3.66 3.49
CA GLU A 62 21.28 4.98 3.30
C GLU A 62 19.77 5.00 3.61
N LEU A 63 19.20 3.87 4.03
CA LEU A 63 17.77 3.79 4.37
C LEU A 63 17.41 4.67 5.57
N LYS A 64 18.27 4.70 6.59
CA LYS A 64 18.01 5.44 7.82
C LYS A 64 17.91 6.97 7.59
N PRO A 65 18.86 7.63 6.90
CA PRO A 65 18.75 9.05 6.57
C PRO A 65 17.44 9.42 5.85
N VAL A 66 16.97 8.57 4.94
CA VAL A 66 15.72 8.85 4.19
C VAL A 66 14.49 8.59 5.05
N ALA A 67 14.49 7.56 5.86
CA ALA A 67 13.42 7.34 6.83
C ALA A 67 13.37 8.45 7.91
N GLU A 68 14.48 9.14 8.17
CA GLU A 68 14.55 10.25 9.14
C GLU A 68 14.34 11.63 8.51
N ASP A 69 14.33 11.74 7.17
CA ASP A 69 14.01 12.99 6.48
C ASP A 69 12.52 13.34 6.63
N THR A 70 12.23 14.21 7.60
CA THR A 70 10.87 14.67 7.90
C THR A 70 10.27 15.63 6.85
N VAL A 71 11.06 16.13 5.91
CA VAL A 71 10.55 17.06 4.88
C VAL A 71 9.94 16.26 3.73
N GLN A 72 10.61 15.21 3.24
CA GLN A 72 10.20 14.42 2.06
C GLN A 72 9.66 15.31 0.94
N ALA A 73 10.45 16.25 0.45
CA ALA A 73 10.02 17.18 -0.59
C ALA A 73 9.36 16.49 -1.81
N PRO A 74 9.87 15.34 -2.33
CA PRO A 74 9.20 14.63 -3.43
C PRO A 74 7.80 14.13 -3.08
N ALA A 75 7.57 13.70 -1.84
CA ALA A 75 6.25 13.23 -1.40
C ALA A 75 5.22 14.36 -1.35
N ARG A 76 5.64 15.54 -0.91
CA ARG A 76 4.79 16.74 -0.90
C ARG A 76 4.45 17.18 -2.32
N VAL A 77 5.43 17.22 -3.22
CA VAL A 77 5.21 17.57 -4.63
C VAL A 77 4.22 16.60 -5.27
N ALA A 78 4.40 15.28 -5.09
CA ALA A 78 3.48 14.28 -5.62
C ALA A 78 2.04 14.48 -5.10
N ALA A 79 1.87 14.75 -3.81
CA ALA A 79 0.56 15.03 -3.23
C ALA A 79 -0.10 16.29 -3.83
N VAL A 80 0.66 17.38 -4.03
CA VAL A 80 0.16 18.61 -4.64
C VAL A 80 -0.20 18.39 -6.12
N GLU A 81 0.66 17.72 -6.89
CA GLU A 81 0.42 17.47 -8.31
C GLU A 81 -0.83 16.63 -8.56
N THR A 82 -1.08 15.61 -7.73
CA THR A 82 -2.31 14.81 -7.79
C THR A 82 -3.54 15.64 -7.47
N ALA A 83 -3.48 16.52 -6.45
CA ALA A 83 -4.60 17.40 -6.13
C ALA A 83 -4.98 18.34 -7.28
N ILE A 84 -3.98 18.86 -7.99
CA ILE A 84 -4.18 19.79 -9.11
C ILE A 84 -4.63 19.05 -10.38
N GLY A 85 -4.02 17.89 -10.68
CA GLY A 85 -4.17 17.17 -11.94
C GLY A 85 -5.61 16.82 -12.31
N ASP A 86 -6.37 16.27 -11.36
CA ASP A 86 -7.74 15.80 -11.58
C ASP A 86 -8.76 16.95 -11.64
N HIS A 87 -8.37 18.16 -11.26
CA HIS A 87 -9.29 19.27 -11.02
C HIS A 87 -8.96 20.57 -11.77
N LYS A 88 -7.95 20.59 -12.65
CA LYS A 88 -7.51 21.79 -13.40
C LYS A 88 -8.61 22.55 -14.16
N ALA A 89 -9.75 21.91 -14.44
CA ALA A 89 -10.80 22.50 -15.27
C ALA A 89 -12.09 22.90 -14.52
N VAL A 90 -12.37 22.40 -13.30
CA VAL A 90 -13.71 22.53 -12.70
C VAL A 90 -13.73 22.72 -11.18
N ALA A 91 -12.84 22.05 -10.43
CA ALA A 91 -12.85 22.15 -8.98
C ALA A 91 -11.69 23.03 -8.52
N LEU A 92 -12.07 24.20 -8.02
CA LEU A 92 -11.32 25.14 -7.21
C LEU A 92 -10.77 24.41 -5.96
N ILE A 93 -9.85 23.44 -6.08
CA ILE A 93 -9.27 22.69 -4.95
C ILE A 93 -7.78 23.03 -4.85
N GLU A 94 -7.33 23.38 -3.66
CA GLU A 94 -5.91 23.64 -3.38
C GLU A 94 -5.39 22.83 -2.20
N VAL A 95 -4.10 22.51 -2.29
CA VAL A 95 -3.32 21.90 -1.22
C VAL A 95 -2.03 22.73 -1.07
N PRO A 96 -2.07 23.88 -0.36
CA PRO A 96 -0.88 24.68 -0.14
C PRO A 96 0.16 23.91 0.68
N ASN A 97 1.43 24.14 0.38
CA ASN A 97 2.55 23.50 1.06
C ASN A 97 3.68 24.52 1.24
N ASN A 98 4.08 24.75 2.50
CA ASN A 98 5.22 25.60 2.85
C ASN A 98 6.44 24.80 3.35
N ASN A 99 6.43 23.47 3.11
CA ASN A 99 7.48 22.52 3.51
C ASN A 99 7.70 22.38 5.03
N THR A 100 6.73 22.76 5.86
CA THR A 100 6.75 22.50 7.30
C THR A 100 5.90 21.27 7.66
N ASN A 101 6.08 20.76 8.89
CA ASN A 101 5.24 19.70 9.46
C ASN A 101 4.14 20.23 10.39
N ASN A 102 3.78 21.51 10.23
CA ASN A 102 2.70 22.13 10.99
C ASN A 102 1.50 22.35 10.07
N MET A 103 0.36 21.76 10.42
CA MET A 103 -0.88 21.98 9.67
C MET A 103 -1.38 23.40 9.93
N THR A 104 -1.36 24.26 8.92
CA THR A 104 -1.74 25.68 8.99
C THR A 104 -2.54 26.07 7.75
N THR A 105 -3.05 27.30 7.68
CA THR A 105 -3.77 27.81 6.49
C THR A 105 -2.89 27.87 5.23
N GLU A 106 -1.57 28.04 5.41
CA GLU A 106 -0.55 28.06 4.36
C GLU A 106 0.11 26.69 4.13
N ASN A 107 -0.21 25.69 4.94
CA ASN A 107 0.38 24.36 4.86
C ASN A 107 -0.63 23.28 5.21
N ASN A 108 -1.12 22.64 4.15
CA ASN A 108 -2.11 21.60 4.18
C ASN A 108 -1.50 20.20 4.02
N ILE A 109 -0.17 20.08 4.07
CA ILE A 109 0.55 18.81 3.97
C ILE A 109 1.51 18.68 5.14
N THR A 110 1.44 17.56 5.83
CA THR A 110 2.46 17.17 6.81
C THR A 110 2.92 15.76 6.52
N VAL A 111 4.19 15.50 6.78
CA VAL A 111 4.84 14.20 6.62
C VAL A 111 5.28 13.73 8.00
N GLY A 112 5.19 12.44 8.27
CA GLY A 112 5.54 11.94 9.60
C GLY A 112 5.34 10.45 9.76
N PHE A 113 5.01 10.07 10.99
CA PHE A 113 4.90 8.68 11.40
C PHE A 113 3.46 8.32 11.75
N TRP A 114 2.97 7.23 11.16
CA TRP A 114 1.76 6.52 11.51
C TRP A 114 2.13 5.30 12.36
N ASP A 115 1.66 5.30 13.60
CA ASP A 115 1.67 4.13 14.47
C ASP A 115 0.42 3.30 14.20
N ALA A 116 0.57 2.16 13.52
CA ALA A 116 -0.54 1.27 13.21
C ALA A 116 -1.17 0.61 14.44
N ALA A 117 -0.40 0.41 15.52
CA ALA A 117 -0.90 -0.18 16.75
C ALA A 117 -1.71 0.84 17.57
N ALA A 118 -1.18 2.07 17.69
CA ALA A 118 -1.88 3.16 18.37
C ALA A 118 -2.96 3.84 17.52
N LYS A 119 -3.01 3.53 16.21
CA LYS A 119 -3.83 4.22 15.21
C LYS A 119 -3.68 5.74 15.29
N LYS A 120 -2.43 6.20 15.35
CA LYS A 120 -2.11 7.60 15.59
C LYS A 120 -1.06 8.11 14.61
N TYR A 121 -1.40 9.23 13.97
CA TYR A 121 -0.47 10.01 13.16
C TYR A 121 0.28 11.04 14.01
N THR A 122 1.58 11.17 13.77
CA THR A 122 2.45 12.17 14.39
C THR A 122 3.19 12.93 13.29
N ALA A 123 2.78 14.17 13.03
CA ALA A 123 3.44 15.06 12.08
C ALA A 123 4.91 15.29 12.48
N GLY A 124 5.82 15.22 11.52
CA GLY A 124 7.28 15.27 11.75
C GLY A 124 7.84 14.08 12.53
N GLY A 125 7.03 13.05 12.79
CA GLY A 125 7.47 11.84 13.47
C GLY A 125 8.46 11.03 12.63
N THR A 126 9.37 10.33 13.31
CA THR A 126 10.35 9.43 12.70
C THR A 126 10.17 7.99 13.18
N PRO A 127 10.39 6.98 12.32
CA PRO A 127 10.67 7.12 10.89
C PRO A 127 9.45 7.60 10.11
N VAL A 128 9.68 8.22 8.97
CA VAL A 128 8.64 8.67 8.07
C VAL A 128 8.04 7.48 7.33
N ASN A 129 6.75 7.24 7.55
CA ASN A 129 5.98 6.20 6.86
C ASN A 129 4.57 6.69 6.48
N ALA A 130 4.26 7.97 6.67
CA ALA A 130 2.92 8.50 6.43
C ALA A 130 2.93 9.98 6.04
N ILE A 131 1.88 10.38 5.34
CA ILE A 131 1.59 11.75 4.94
C ILE A 131 0.13 12.05 5.25
N GLN A 132 -0.11 13.23 5.79
CA GLN A 132 -1.44 13.77 6.01
C GLN A 132 -1.66 14.95 5.05
N VAL A 133 -2.76 14.90 4.32
CA VAL A 133 -3.15 15.93 3.36
C VAL A 133 -4.53 16.46 3.74
N ARG A 134 -4.64 17.78 3.80
CA ARG A 134 -5.90 18.51 3.93
C ARG A 134 -6.21 19.18 2.60
N THR A 135 -7.37 18.92 2.02
CA THR A 135 -7.82 19.70 0.86
C THR A 135 -8.68 20.86 1.33
N LYS A 136 -8.69 21.94 0.55
CA LYS A 136 -9.61 23.07 0.74
C LYS A 136 -10.05 23.62 -0.59
N ARG A 137 -11.16 24.36 -0.59
CA ARG A 137 -11.63 25.07 -1.79
C ARG A 137 -10.77 26.32 -2.01
N THR A 138 -10.35 26.63 -3.24
CA THR A 138 -9.64 27.88 -3.56
C THR A 138 -10.56 29.09 -3.35
N ALA A 139 -11.88 28.93 -3.48
CA ALA A 139 -12.85 29.97 -3.10
C ALA A 139 -12.77 30.33 -1.60
N GLU A 140 -12.37 29.38 -0.74
CA GLU A 140 -12.12 29.59 0.70
C GLU A 140 -10.69 30.05 0.99
N SER A 141 -9.83 30.12 -0.04
CA SER A 141 -8.52 30.76 0.07
C SER A 141 -8.72 32.27 0.12
N GLU A 142 -8.12 32.92 1.12
CA GLU A 142 -8.14 34.39 1.28
C GLU A 142 -7.69 35.13 0.00
N SER A 143 -6.95 34.45 -0.87
CA SER A 143 -6.43 34.96 -2.13
C SER A 143 -7.47 35.15 -3.25
N VAL A 144 -8.64 34.49 -3.21
CA VAL A 144 -9.60 34.45 -4.35
C VAL A 144 -10.97 35.08 -4.03
N GLY A 145 -11.11 35.74 -2.88
CA GLY A 145 -12.19 36.72 -2.61
C GLY A 145 -13.62 36.17 -2.46
N LEU A 146 -13.86 34.87 -2.57
CA LEU A 146 -15.20 34.26 -2.42
C LEU A 146 -15.49 33.72 -1.01
N GLY A 147 -14.48 33.59 -0.14
CA GLY A 147 -14.62 33.04 1.22
C GLY A 147 -15.53 33.88 2.12
N GLU A 148 -15.66 35.19 1.85
CA GLU A 148 -16.58 36.06 2.59
C GLU A 148 -18.06 35.70 2.33
N MET A 149 -18.39 35.19 1.16
CA MET A 149 -19.78 34.86 0.78
C MET A 149 -20.29 33.62 1.54
N GLY A 150 -19.44 32.59 1.66
CA GLY A 150 -19.72 31.42 2.51
C GLY A 150 -19.86 31.79 3.99
N SER A 151 -19.02 32.70 4.50
CA SER A 151 -19.13 33.21 5.87
C SER A 151 -20.43 34.00 6.11
N THR A 152 -20.94 34.67 5.07
CA THR A 152 -22.19 35.44 5.14
C THR A 152 -23.40 34.52 5.23
N ILE A 153 -23.43 33.45 4.41
CA ILE A 153 -24.48 32.43 4.48
C ILE A 153 -24.42 31.68 5.81
N ALA A 154 -23.22 31.31 6.28
CA ALA A 154 -23.02 30.67 7.57
C ALA A 154 -23.60 31.51 8.73
N LYS A 155 -23.32 32.82 8.74
CA LYS A 155 -23.87 33.76 9.71
C LYS A 155 -25.40 33.85 9.65
N ILE A 156 -26.00 33.79 8.45
CA ILE A 156 -27.46 33.81 8.28
C ILE A 156 -28.10 32.51 8.76
N THR A 157 -27.44 31.36 8.58
CA THR A 157 -27.93 30.05 9.01
C THR A 157 -27.56 29.68 10.46
N GLY A 158 -26.81 30.53 11.16
CA GLY A 158 -26.35 30.27 12.53
C GLY A 158 -25.21 29.25 12.62
N MET A 159 -24.55 28.95 11.51
CA MET A 159 -23.35 28.11 11.46
C MET A 159 -22.10 29.00 11.61
N GLU A 160 -21.17 28.64 12.49
CA GLU A 160 -19.98 29.48 12.72
C GLU A 160 -19.01 29.49 11.52
N THR A 161 -18.92 28.39 10.76
CA THR A 161 -18.19 28.29 9.48
C THR A 161 -18.70 27.11 8.66
N VAL A 162 -18.75 27.23 7.32
CA VAL A 162 -19.02 26.10 6.39
C VAL A 162 -17.69 25.55 5.81
N ASN A 163 -16.57 25.73 6.51
CA ASN A 163 -15.24 25.38 6.00
C ASN A 163 -14.99 23.86 6.13
N PHE A 164 -15.52 23.09 5.17
CA PHE A 164 -15.25 21.67 5.07
C PHE A 164 -13.86 21.45 4.46
N ASN A 165 -12.91 21.09 5.32
CA ASN A 165 -11.51 20.84 4.94
C ASN A 165 -11.16 19.39 5.25
N PRO A 166 -11.55 18.43 4.40
CA PRO A 166 -11.36 17.03 4.70
C PRO A 166 -9.86 16.72 4.79
N VAL A 167 -9.55 15.86 5.75
CA VAL A 167 -8.20 15.42 6.03
C VAL A 167 -8.12 13.94 5.74
N ALA A 168 -7.14 13.55 4.92
CA ALA A 168 -6.81 12.17 4.68
C ALA A 168 -5.38 11.89 5.14
N ILE A 169 -5.18 10.70 5.68
CA ILE A 169 -3.85 10.21 6.06
C ILE A 169 -3.62 8.96 5.23
N ALA A 170 -2.47 8.90 4.57
CA ALA A 170 -2.01 7.68 3.93
C ALA A 170 -0.71 7.25 4.59
N ALA A 171 -0.60 5.96 4.84
CA ALA A 171 0.58 5.35 5.44
C ALA A 171 1.06 4.16 4.61
N ILE A 172 2.31 3.77 4.82
CA ILE A 172 2.90 2.53 4.31
C ILE A 172 3.22 1.59 5.48
N PRO A 173 2.21 1.03 6.17
CA PRO A 173 2.44 0.08 7.25
C PRO A 173 3.00 -1.24 6.72
N ALA A 174 3.88 -1.90 7.48
CA ALA A 174 4.35 -3.24 7.14
C ALA A 174 3.15 -4.22 7.09
N GLN A 175 2.74 -4.59 5.89
CA GLN A 175 1.62 -5.49 5.65
C GLN A 175 2.05 -6.60 4.69
N VAL A 176 1.56 -7.80 4.96
CA VAL A 176 1.81 -8.99 4.16
C VAL A 176 0.83 -9.01 2.99
N ARG A 177 1.37 -9.34 1.81
CA ARG A 177 0.56 -9.67 0.63
C ARG A 177 1.00 -10.96 -0.05
N ALA A 178 2.17 -11.50 0.32
CA ALA A 178 2.67 -12.74 -0.25
C ALA A 178 1.72 -13.90 0.07
N ASN A 179 1.27 -14.61 -0.96
CA ASN A 179 0.49 -15.84 -0.83
C ASN A 179 1.34 -17.03 -0.37
N PHE A 180 2.53 -16.81 0.18
CA PHE A 180 3.39 -17.87 0.73
C PHE A 180 3.99 -17.42 2.06
N ALA A 181 4.14 -18.36 2.98
CA ALA A 181 4.87 -18.21 4.23
C ALA A 181 6.24 -18.90 4.13
N ILE A 182 7.23 -18.37 4.85
CA ILE A 182 8.59 -18.93 4.90
C ILE A 182 8.93 -19.39 6.31
N SER A 183 9.88 -20.32 6.43
CA SER A 183 10.35 -20.82 7.73
C SER A 183 11.19 -19.76 8.46
N ALA A 184 11.07 -19.70 9.80
CA ALA A 184 11.92 -18.89 10.67
C ALA A 184 13.42 -19.17 10.53
N ASP A 185 13.81 -20.37 10.09
CA ASP A 185 15.21 -20.74 9.85
C ASP A 185 15.83 -19.94 8.71
N LEU A 186 15.01 -19.47 7.76
CA LEU A 186 15.50 -18.60 6.69
C LEU A 186 15.94 -17.23 7.24
N CYS A 187 15.37 -16.80 8.37
CA CYS A 187 15.76 -15.59 9.10
C CYS A 187 16.91 -15.81 10.11
N ALA A 188 17.36 -17.05 10.33
CA ALA A 188 18.37 -17.34 11.35
C ALA A 188 19.78 -16.82 10.98
N GLY A 189 20.01 -16.43 9.73
CA GLY A 189 21.29 -15.87 9.26
C GLY A 189 21.68 -14.49 9.82
N GLY A 190 20.96 -14.00 10.84
CA GLY A 190 21.27 -12.74 11.52
C GLY A 190 20.88 -11.48 10.75
N CYS A 191 20.19 -11.61 9.61
CA CYS A 191 19.74 -10.46 8.84
C CYS A 191 18.46 -9.85 9.42
N ALA A 192 18.62 -8.78 10.19
CA ALA A 192 17.52 -8.05 10.81
C ALA A 192 17.33 -6.67 10.17
N TYR A 193 16.07 -6.29 9.95
CA TYR A 193 15.69 -4.94 9.54
C TYR A 193 16.25 -3.92 10.54
N PRO A 194 16.83 -2.78 10.10
CA PRO A 194 16.78 -2.19 8.76
C PRO A 194 17.80 -2.72 7.73
N ASN A 195 18.64 -3.69 8.11
CA ASN A 195 19.67 -4.19 7.19
C ASN A 195 19.08 -5.19 6.20
N ILE A 196 19.28 -4.95 4.91
CA ILE A 196 18.91 -5.88 3.85
C ILE A 196 20.15 -6.62 3.37
N CYS A 197 20.19 -7.92 3.61
CA CYS A 197 21.34 -8.74 3.28
C CYS A 197 21.19 -9.33 1.89
N GLN A 198 22.26 -9.20 1.10
CA GLN A 198 22.42 -9.99 -0.11
C GLN A 198 22.86 -11.40 0.28
N ILE A 199 22.11 -12.40 -0.18
CA ILE A 199 22.42 -13.80 0.03
C ILE A 199 22.73 -14.46 -1.32
N PRO A 200 23.55 -15.53 -1.35
CA PRO A 200 23.60 -16.39 -2.53
C PRO A 200 22.18 -16.79 -2.91
N GLU A 201 21.86 -16.76 -4.21
CA GLU A 201 20.51 -17.08 -4.70
C GLU A 201 20.09 -18.44 -4.12
N LYS A 202 18.99 -18.42 -3.37
CA LYS A 202 18.50 -19.56 -2.62
C LYS A 202 17.15 -19.99 -3.18
N LYS A 203 17.10 -21.26 -3.59
CA LYS A 203 15.85 -21.92 -3.96
C LYS A 203 15.05 -22.24 -2.70
N LEU A 204 13.81 -21.78 -2.67
CA LEU A 204 12.78 -22.22 -1.74
C LEU A 204 11.90 -23.24 -2.47
N SER A 205 11.75 -24.42 -1.87
CA SER A 205 10.86 -25.48 -2.34
C SER A 205 9.71 -25.69 -1.35
N ARG A 206 8.55 -26.11 -1.86
CA ARG A 206 7.46 -26.56 -1.00
C ARG A 206 7.85 -27.89 -0.35
N ASN A 207 8.34 -28.81 -1.18
CA ASN A 207 8.66 -30.17 -0.74
C ASN A 207 10.05 -30.20 -0.08
N GLU A 208 10.19 -30.97 0.99
CA GLU A 208 11.48 -31.47 1.47
C GLU A 208 12.13 -32.23 0.32
N ALA A 209 13.23 -31.67 -0.17
CA ALA A 209 13.97 -32.29 -1.26
C ALA A 209 14.57 -33.59 -0.73
N ASP A 210 14.01 -34.71 -1.20
CA ASP A 210 14.43 -36.09 -0.92
C ASP A 210 14.35 -36.46 0.59
N PRO A 211 13.49 -37.40 1.01
CA PRO A 211 13.41 -37.83 2.41
C PRO A 211 14.75 -38.35 2.97
N ASN A 212 15.74 -38.66 2.12
CA ASN A 212 17.07 -39.07 2.52
C ASN A 212 18.07 -37.90 2.66
N LYS A 213 17.78 -36.73 2.09
CA LYS A 213 18.56 -35.52 2.33
C LYS A 213 17.88 -34.73 3.43
N LYS A 214 18.61 -34.50 4.54
CA LYS A 214 18.24 -33.48 5.52
C LYS A 214 18.28 -32.11 4.82
N THR A 215 17.21 -31.75 4.12
CA THR A 215 17.05 -30.41 3.59
C THR A 215 16.90 -29.49 4.78
N SER A 216 17.74 -28.46 4.85
CA SER A 216 17.60 -27.43 5.89
C SER A 216 16.21 -26.80 5.75
N ALA A 217 15.44 -26.73 6.83
CA ALA A 217 14.11 -26.11 6.84
C ALA A 217 14.16 -24.63 6.38
N SER A 218 15.33 -24.01 6.40
CA SER A 218 15.62 -22.71 5.80
C SER A 218 15.37 -22.61 4.28
N GLY A 219 15.18 -23.72 3.56
CA GLY A 219 14.86 -23.78 2.13
C GLY A 219 13.38 -24.04 1.84
N ARG A 220 12.49 -23.94 2.84
CA ARG A 220 11.07 -24.29 2.70
C ARG A 220 10.17 -23.07 2.66
N TYR A 221 9.12 -23.15 1.85
CA TYR A 221 7.97 -22.24 1.88
C TYR A 221 6.67 -23.05 1.86
N ALA A 222 5.56 -22.46 2.30
CA ALA A 222 4.24 -23.04 2.13
C ALA A 222 3.26 -21.99 1.63
N ILE A 223 2.23 -22.40 0.90
CA ILE A 223 1.24 -21.45 0.36
C ILE A 223 0.26 -21.08 1.49
N THR A 224 -0.13 -19.81 1.55
CA THR A 224 -1.07 -19.29 2.56
C THR A 224 -2.19 -18.49 1.92
N SER A 225 -3.40 -18.63 2.48
CA SER A 225 -4.54 -17.74 2.25
C SER A 225 -4.62 -16.61 3.28
N MET A 226 -3.50 -16.35 3.98
CA MET A 226 -3.38 -15.33 5.03
C MET A 226 -4.45 -15.52 6.12
N ALA A 227 -5.21 -14.49 6.48
CA ALA A 227 -6.24 -14.58 7.52
C ALA A 227 -7.55 -15.24 7.06
N TYR A 228 -7.68 -15.60 5.78
CA TYR A 228 -8.92 -16.15 5.24
C TYR A 228 -8.83 -17.68 5.13
N PRO A 229 -9.77 -18.45 5.71
CA PRO A 229 -9.85 -19.88 5.44
C PRO A 229 -10.28 -20.10 3.98
N LEU A 230 -9.71 -21.10 3.31
CA LEU A 230 -10.17 -21.49 1.97
C LEU A 230 -11.58 -22.08 2.09
N SER A 231 -12.55 -21.43 1.46
CA SER A 231 -13.91 -21.96 1.32
C SER A 231 -14.02 -22.83 0.06
N GLY A 232 -14.97 -23.76 0.01
CA GLY A 232 -15.16 -24.65 -1.14
C GLY A 232 -15.48 -23.93 -2.47
N GLY A 233 -15.82 -22.64 -2.43
CA GLY A 233 -16.10 -21.82 -3.63
C GLY A 233 -14.92 -20.96 -4.11
N SER A 234 -13.80 -20.93 -3.39
CA SER A 234 -12.63 -20.10 -3.71
C SER A 234 -11.38 -20.97 -3.76
N SER A 235 -10.77 -21.11 -4.93
CA SER A 235 -9.48 -21.78 -5.02
C SER A 235 -8.36 -20.85 -4.55
N LEU A 236 -7.22 -21.44 -4.21
CA LEU A 236 -6.01 -20.69 -3.89
C LEU A 236 -5.50 -19.90 -5.11
N SER A 237 -5.73 -20.44 -6.31
CA SER A 237 -5.47 -19.78 -7.58
C SER A 237 -6.28 -18.49 -7.70
N ASP A 238 -7.58 -18.53 -7.39
CA ASP A 238 -8.44 -17.35 -7.45
C ASP A 238 -7.94 -16.21 -6.54
N MET A 239 -7.42 -16.57 -5.37
CA MET A 239 -6.85 -15.64 -4.39
C MET A 239 -5.52 -15.05 -4.86
N ILE A 240 -4.63 -15.86 -5.46
CA ILE A 240 -3.34 -15.41 -6.00
C ILE A 240 -3.59 -14.49 -7.19
N CYS A 241 -4.35 -14.96 -8.17
CA CYS A 241 -4.65 -14.24 -9.41
C CYS A 241 -5.61 -13.06 -9.20
N GLY A 242 -6.31 -13.01 -8.07
CA GLY A 242 -7.21 -11.92 -7.70
C GLY A 242 -6.55 -10.81 -6.90
N GLU A 243 -5.24 -10.90 -6.65
CA GLU A 243 -4.50 -9.96 -5.82
C GLU A 243 -5.10 -9.81 -4.41
N MET A 244 -4.71 -10.69 -3.48
CA MET A 244 -5.16 -10.53 -2.10
C MET A 244 -4.81 -9.14 -1.55
N PRO A 245 -5.72 -8.49 -0.80
CA PRO A 245 -5.43 -7.20 -0.19
C PRO A 245 -4.31 -7.34 0.85
N PRO A 246 -3.47 -6.31 1.02
CA PRO A 246 -2.49 -6.27 2.10
C PRO A 246 -3.14 -6.48 3.47
N GLN A 247 -2.52 -7.31 4.32
CA GLN A 247 -3.02 -7.64 5.65
C GLN A 247 -1.95 -7.44 6.71
N ASP A 248 -2.34 -6.87 7.85
CA ASP A 248 -1.53 -6.93 9.06
C ASP A 248 -1.76 -8.28 9.76
N LEU A 249 -0.77 -9.17 9.71
CA LEU A 249 -0.78 -10.54 10.20
C LEU A 249 0.17 -10.78 11.38
N CYS A 250 0.95 -9.79 11.80
CA CYS A 250 1.99 -10.00 12.81
C CYS A 250 1.39 -10.37 14.16
N GLY A 251 1.86 -11.47 14.75
CA GLY A 251 1.28 -12.02 15.99
C GLY A 251 -0.12 -12.63 15.80
N LYS A 252 -0.66 -12.64 14.58
CA LYS A 252 -1.94 -13.28 14.24
C LYS A 252 -1.68 -14.64 13.62
N LYS A 253 -2.74 -15.44 13.52
CA LYS A 253 -2.71 -16.74 12.84
C LYS A 253 -2.98 -16.57 11.36
N ILE A 254 -2.32 -17.40 10.56
CA ILE A 254 -2.57 -17.54 9.12
C ILE A 254 -2.94 -18.98 8.78
N PHE A 255 -3.71 -19.14 7.72
CA PHE A 255 -4.07 -20.43 7.16
C PHE A 255 -3.02 -20.82 6.12
N VAL A 256 -2.29 -21.91 6.39
CA VAL A 256 -1.29 -22.47 5.49
C VAL A 256 -1.83 -23.76 4.92
N ALA A 257 -1.86 -23.84 3.59
CA ALA A 257 -2.32 -25.02 2.88
C ALA A 257 -1.10 -25.80 2.37
N ALA A 258 -1.09 -27.10 2.64
CA ALA A 258 -0.28 -28.03 1.87
C ALA A 258 -0.97 -28.23 0.50
N ALA A 259 -0.86 -27.24 -0.38
CA ALA A 259 -1.45 -27.33 -1.70
C ALA A 259 -0.81 -28.52 -2.44
N ALA A 260 -1.62 -29.44 -2.96
CA ALA A 260 -1.15 -30.51 -3.84
C ALA A 260 -0.95 -29.93 -5.25
N GLY A 261 0.25 -30.04 -5.82
CA GLY A 261 0.55 -29.65 -7.21
C GLY A 261 1.14 -28.25 -7.40
N GLU A 262 1.65 -27.96 -8.59
CA GLU A 262 2.43 -26.73 -8.88
C GLU A 262 1.57 -25.51 -9.22
N GLU A 263 0.23 -25.64 -9.24
CA GLU A 263 -0.65 -24.56 -9.73
C GLU A 263 -0.48 -23.23 -8.99
N PRO A 264 -0.45 -23.20 -7.63
CA PRO A 264 -0.21 -21.95 -6.92
C PRO A 264 1.14 -21.32 -7.25
N LEU A 265 2.18 -22.12 -7.52
CA LEU A 265 3.48 -21.59 -7.89
C LEU A 265 3.44 -20.97 -9.30
N ARG A 266 2.73 -21.59 -10.25
CA ARG A 266 2.49 -21.03 -11.60
C ARG A 266 1.69 -19.72 -11.54
N ASP A 267 0.73 -19.64 -10.63
CA ASP A 267 -0.05 -18.41 -10.44
C ASP A 267 0.82 -17.27 -9.88
N ILE A 268 1.66 -17.56 -8.88
CA ILE A 268 2.60 -16.57 -8.33
C ILE A 268 3.66 -16.19 -9.38
N GLU A 269 4.12 -17.15 -10.20
CA GLU A 269 5.00 -16.91 -11.35
C GLU A 269 4.37 -15.91 -12.33
N SER A 270 3.12 -16.14 -12.74
CA SER A 270 2.41 -15.21 -13.62
C SER A 270 2.20 -13.83 -12.99
N MET A 271 1.93 -13.76 -11.68
CA MET A 271 1.88 -12.47 -10.97
C MET A 271 3.24 -11.77 -10.96
N MET A 272 4.35 -12.50 -10.82
CA MET A 272 5.71 -11.93 -10.85
C MET A 272 6.05 -11.34 -12.22
N TYR A 273 5.76 -12.04 -13.31
CA TYR A 273 6.15 -11.59 -14.66
C TYR A 273 5.13 -10.64 -15.32
N ASN A 274 3.92 -10.52 -14.79
CA ASN A 274 2.94 -9.55 -15.27
C ASN A 274 3.35 -8.11 -14.93
N PRO A 275 3.69 -7.24 -15.90
CA PRO A 275 4.16 -5.88 -15.63
C PRO A 275 3.09 -4.94 -15.05
N LYS A 276 1.82 -5.32 -15.10
CA LYS A 276 0.71 -4.54 -14.54
C LYS A 276 0.46 -4.85 -13.07
N VAL A 277 0.80 -6.06 -12.63
CA VAL A 277 0.64 -6.51 -11.25
C VAL A 277 1.81 -6.00 -10.45
N ASP A 278 1.52 -5.27 -9.38
CA ASP A 278 2.49 -4.83 -8.39
C ASP A 278 3.77 -4.17 -8.96
N SER A 279 3.61 -3.42 -10.05
CA SER A 279 4.70 -2.86 -10.85
C SER A 279 5.66 -2.00 -10.03
N SER A 280 5.14 -1.31 -9.01
CA SER A 280 5.94 -0.42 -8.15
C SER A 280 6.88 -1.15 -7.18
N ASN A 281 6.70 -2.45 -6.97
CA ASN A 281 7.55 -3.27 -6.12
C ASN A 281 8.45 -4.22 -6.95
N LYS A 282 8.44 -4.06 -8.28
CA LYS A 282 9.28 -4.80 -9.22
C LYS A 282 10.49 -3.97 -9.64
N GLU A 283 11.64 -4.62 -9.69
CA GLU A 283 12.88 -4.02 -10.14
C GLU A 283 13.10 -4.34 -11.60
N TYR A 284 13.23 -3.31 -12.44
CA TYR A 284 13.55 -3.48 -13.85
C TYR A 284 14.92 -2.90 -14.15
N ASP A 285 15.68 -3.62 -14.97
CA ASP A 285 16.90 -3.10 -15.56
C ASP A 285 16.55 -1.92 -16.49
N LYS A 286 17.06 -0.72 -16.17
CA LYS A 286 16.72 0.51 -16.88
C LYS A 286 17.10 0.50 -18.37
N LYS A 287 18.08 -0.32 -18.77
CA LYS A 287 18.58 -0.37 -20.15
C LYS A 287 17.80 -1.36 -21.01
N THR A 288 17.46 -2.51 -20.43
CA THR A 288 16.88 -3.66 -21.14
C THR A 288 15.38 -3.82 -20.88
N GLY A 289 14.84 -3.18 -19.85
CA GLY A 289 13.46 -3.39 -19.39
C GLY A 289 13.24 -4.77 -18.77
N LYS A 290 14.30 -5.56 -18.54
CA LYS A 290 14.19 -6.90 -17.98
C LYS A 290 13.87 -6.83 -16.49
N LEU A 291 12.92 -7.66 -16.03
CA LEU A 291 12.65 -7.85 -14.61
C LEU A 291 13.88 -8.48 -13.92
N LEU A 292 14.40 -7.79 -12.91
CA LEU A 292 15.53 -8.20 -12.05
C LEU A 292 15.05 -8.88 -10.77
N GLY A 293 13.88 -8.50 -10.26
CA GLY A 293 13.29 -9.12 -9.09
C GLY A 293 11.98 -8.46 -8.65
N TRP A 294 11.34 -9.07 -7.67
CA TRP A 294 10.07 -8.62 -7.09
C TRP A 294 10.18 -8.60 -5.56
N TRP A 295 9.94 -7.43 -4.96
CA TRP A 295 9.91 -7.29 -3.51
C TRP A 295 8.56 -7.68 -2.95
N VAL A 296 8.57 -8.55 -1.95
CA VAL A 296 7.37 -8.93 -1.21
C VAL A 296 7.65 -8.97 0.30
N ILE A 297 6.62 -8.71 1.09
CA ILE A 297 6.62 -8.97 2.53
C ILE A 297 5.92 -10.31 2.73
N ALA A 298 6.69 -11.30 3.18
CA ALA A 298 6.20 -12.63 3.50
C ALA A 298 6.04 -12.81 5.02
N PRO A 299 4.99 -13.52 5.48
CA PRO A 299 4.89 -13.94 6.86
C PRO A 299 5.90 -15.05 7.14
N VAL A 300 6.52 -14.98 8.30
CA VAL A 300 7.44 -15.99 8.80
C VAL A 300 6.76 -16.75 9.91
N VAL A 301 6.81 -18.08 9.83
CA VAL A 301 6.27 -18.99 10.84
C VAL A 301 7.37 -19.86 11.40
N ASP A 302 7.27 -20.22 12.68
CA ASP A 302 8.34 -20.95 13.37
C ASP A 302 8.54 -22.37 12.82
N ALA A 303 7.44 -23.04 12.48
CA ALA A 303 7.46 -24.36 11.87
C ALA A 303 6.44 -24.46 10.74
N LEU A 304 6.91 -24.73 9.53
CA LEU A 304 6.05 -25.06 8.41
C LEU A 304 5.53 -26.50 8.57
N PRO A 305 4.30 -26.80 8.13
CA PRO A 305 3.77 -28.16 8.21
C PRO A 305 4.63 -29.09 7.34
N SER A 306 4.75 -30.36 7.74
CA SER A 306 5.41 -31.36 6.88
C SER A 306 4.56 -31.60 5.63
N ASP A 307 5.19 -31.96 4.51
CA ASP A 307 4.50 -32.11 3.21
C ASP A 307 3.47 -33.24 3.20
N LYS A 308 3.47 -34.09 4.24
CA LYS A 308 2.49 -35.16 4.45
C LYS A 308 1.21 -34.69 5.14
N ALA A 309 1.20 -33.46 5.68
CA ALA A 309 0.00 -32.90 6.27
C ALA A 309 -1.02 -32.64 5.17
N THR A 310 -2.16 -33.32 5.24
CA THR A 310 -3.31 -32.99 4.40
C THR A 310 -4.12 -31.88 5.06
N GLY A 311 -4.58 -30.92 4.25
CA GLY A 311 -5.49 -29.87 4.70
C GLY A 311 -4.83 -28.53 5.01
N ILE A 312 -5.56 -27.72 5.77
CA ILE A 312 -5.22 -26.35 6.11
C ILE A 312 -4.83 -26.32 7.59
N VAL A 313 -3.68 -25.74 7.90
CA VAL A 313 -3.16 -25.60 9.25
C VAL A 313 -3.10 -24.13 9.62
N GLU A 314 -3.57 -23.79 10.82
CA GLU A 314 -3.37 -22.46 11.39
C GLU A 314 -1.98 -22.35 12.02
N LEU A 315 -1.20 -21.37 11.58
CA LEU A 315 0.14 -21.11 12.13
C LEU A 315 0.26 -19.65 12.58
N PRO A 316 0.86 -19.38 13.76
CA PRO A 316 1.12 -18.01 14.20
C PRO A 316 2.27 -17.40 13.39
N VAL A 317 2.10 -16.14 12.99
CA VAL A 317 3.17 -15.34 12.36
C VAL A 317 4.05 -14.76 13.46
N SER A 318 5.31 -15.18 13.48
CA SER A 318 6.29 -14.72 14.47
C SER A 318 7.13 -13.54 13.99
N ARG A 319 7.30 -13.41 12.67
CA ARG A 319 8.09 -12.34 12.02
C ARG A 319 7.51 -11.97 10.66
N TYR A 320 7.95 -10.85 10.12
CA TYR A 320 7.88 -10.55 8.70
C TYR A 320 9.25 -10.66 8.06
N ALA A 321 9.27 -10.99 6.77
CA ALA A 321 10.47 -10.95 5.96
C ALA A 321 10.21 -10.11 4.70
N LEU A 322 10.99 -9.05 4.55
CA LEU A 322 11.14 -8.35 3.28
C LEU A 322 12.09 -9.17 2.41
N VAL A 323 11.57 -9.81 1.37
CA VAL A 323 12.36 -10.65 0.47
C VAL A 323 12.31 -10.08 -0.95
N ARG A 324 13.44 -10.18 -1.66
CA ARG A 324 13.46 -10.00 -3.10
C ARG A 324 13.48 -11.37 -3.77
N ILE A 325 12.42 -11.65 -4.52
CA ILE A 325 12.31 -12.81 -5.38
C ILE A 325 13.05 -12.51 -6.67
N SER A 326 14.13 -13.23 -6.95
CA SER A 326 14.94 -13.04 -8.17
C SER A 326 14.27 -13.67 -9.39
N LYS A 327 13.65 -14.83 -9.22
CA LYS A 327 12.86 -15.53 -10.22
C LYS A 327 11.92 -16.53 -9.55
N ILE A 328 10.84 -16.85 -10.24
CA ILE A 328 9.99 -18.01 -9.97
C ILE A 328 10.04 -18.88 -11.20
N CYS A 329 10.16 -20.17 -10.98
CA CYS A 329 10.11 -21.18 -12.02
C CYS A 329 9.05 -22.20 -11.65
N ALA A 330 8.11 -22.44 -12.54
CA ALA A 330 7.14 -23.52 -12.38
C ALA A 330 6.99 -24.30 -13.69
N THR A 331 6.61 -25.57 -13.57
CA THR A 331 6.39 -26.44 -14.73
C THR A 331 4.91 -26.56 -15.05
N GLY A 332 4.57 -26.52 -16.34
CA GLY A 332 3.20 -26.61 -16.83
C GLY A 332 2.73 -25.34 -17.54
N PRO A 333 1.43 -25.22 -17.84
CA PRO A 333 0.88 -24.03 -18.49
C PRO A 333 0.89 -22.82 -17.55
N ALA A 334 1.04 -21.62 -18.10
CA ALA A 334 0.98 -20.36 -17.38
C ALA A 334 -0.16 -20.30 -16.36
N GLY A 335 0.13 -19.81 -15.16
CA GLY A 335 -0.88 -19.55 -14.13
C GLY A 335 -1.81 -18.40 -14.51
N CYS A 336 -2.90 -18.25 -13.77
CA CYS A 336 -3.85 -17.15 -13.91
C CYS A 336 -4.45 -16.91 -15.31
N ALA A 337 -4.36 -17.90 -16.22
CA ALA A 337 -4.86 -17.81 -17.59
C ALA A 337 -6.36 -17.47 -17.66
N GLN A 338 -7.12 -17.96 -16.68
CA GLN A 338 -8.57 -17.72 -16.58
C GLN A 338 -8.94 -16.24 -16.41
N LYS A 339 -7.99 -15.40 -15.98
CA LYS A 339 -8.21 -13.95 -15.76
C LYS A 339 -7.54 -13.08 -16.84
N GLY A 340 -7.00 -13.67 -17.91
CA GLY A 340 -6.32 -12.91 -18.98
C GLY A 340 -5.03 -12.21 -18.54
N VAL A 341 -4.45 -12.65 -17.42
CA VAL A 341 -3.24 -12.08 -16.79
C VAL A 341 -2.11 -13.11 -16.73
N ALA A 342 -2.13 -14.11 -17.60
CA ALA A 342 -1.08 -15.12 -17.72
C ALA A 342 0.19 -14.50 -18.32
N PHE A 343 1.31 -14.68 -17.64
CA PHE A 343 2.64 -14.34 -18.10
C PHE A 343 3.58 -15.48 -17.72
N ASP A 344 4.34 -15.98 -18.68
CA ASP A 344 5.34 -17.02 -18.44
C ASP A 344 6.67 -16.40 -18.03
N ALA A 345 7.44 -17.14 -17.23
CA ALA A 345 8.83 -16.82 -17.04
C ALA A 345 9.56 -16.84 -18.40
N PRO A 346 10.51 -15.91 -18.63
CA PRO A 346 11.42 -16.03 -19.76
C PRO A 346 12.11 -17.39 -19.76
N VAL A 347 11.97 -18.16 -20.85
CA VAL A 347 12.47 -19.55 -20.98
C VAL A 347 13.95 -19.69 -20.61
N ALA A 348 14.77 -18.65 -20.84
CA ALA A 348 16.19 -18.64 -20.51
C ALA A 348 16.52 -18.59 -19.01
N LEU A 349 15.55 -18.25 -18.14
CA LEU A 349 15.76 -18.08 -16.69
C LEU A 349 15.48 -19.35 -15.89
N CYS A 350 14.58 -20.19 -16.38
CA CYS A 350 14.08 -21.35 -15.65
C CYS A 350 14.57 -22.65 -16.28
N GLY A 351 15.25 -23.47 -15.47
CA GLY A 351 15.61 -24.84 -15.84
C GLY A 351 14.42 -25.79 -15.70
N GLN A 352 14.70 -27.09 -15.59
CA GLN A 352 13.68 -28.13 -15.35
C GLN A 352 13.13 -28.14 -13.91
N GLU A 353 13.62 -27.25 -13.04
CA GLU A 353 13.31 -27.27 -11.62
C GLU A 353 12.28 -26.20 -11.24
N SER A 354 11.16 -26.63 -10.64
CA SER A 354 10.23 -25.72 -10.00
C SER A 354 10.78 -25.18 -8.67
N GLY A 355 10.58 -23.90 -8.40
CA GLY A 355 10.95 -23.25 -7.15
C GLY A 355 10.79 -21.74 -7.15
N LEU A 356 10.79 -21.16 -5.95
CA LEU A 356 10.83 -19.72 -5.73
C LEU A 356 12.27 -19.35 -5.32
N TYR A 357 12.92 -18.44 -6.03
CA TYR A 357 14.31 -18.10 -5.78
C TYR A 357 14.39 -16.70 -5.16
N ILE A 358 15.13 -16.58 -4.06
CA ILE A 358 15.39 -15.30 -3.38
C ILE A 358 16.88 -15.01 -3.33
N ASP A 359 17.23 -13.73 -3.39
CA ASP A 359 18.63 -13.29 -3.33
C ASP A 359 18.87 -12.11 -2.37
N ARG A 360 17.79 -11.55 -1.80
CA ARG A 360 17.86 -10.57 -0.71
C ARG A 360 16.79 -10.86 0.32
N ILE A 361 17.14 -10.65 1.59
CA ILE A 361 16.22 -10.84 2.71
C ILE A 361 16.55 -9.85 3.83
N SER A 362 15.51 -9.44 4.55
CA SER A 362 15.59 -8.76 5.84
C SER A 362 14.40 -9.20 6.69
N CYS A 363 14.65 -9.70 7.90
CA CYS A 363 13.58 -10.16 8.79
C CYS A 363 13.35 -9.19 9.94
N VAL A 364 12.12 -9.11 10.43
CA VAL A 364 11.76 -8.31 11.60
C VAL A 364 10.75 -9.03 12.47
N GLY A 365 11.01 -9.08 13.77
CA GLY A 365 10.13 -9.74 14.73
C GLY A 365 8.82 -8.98 14.92
N CYS A 366 7.74 -9.71 15.17
CA CYS A 366 6.49 -9.08 15.56
C CYS A 366 6.64 -8.35 16.91
N GLY A 367 6.10 -7.14 17.00
CA GLY A 367 6.12 -6.32 18.22
C GLY A 367 7.48 -5.70 18.56
N THR A 368 8.49 -5.80 17.69
CA THR A 368 9.76 -5.09 17.90
C THR A 368 9.68 -3.64 17.42
N LYS A 369 10.58 -2.78 17.91
CA LYS A 369 10.62 -1.37 17.48
C LYS A 369 10.96 -1.24 16.00
N GLU A 370 11.79 -2.15 15.49
CA GLU A 370 12.20 -2.20 14.09
C GLU A 370 11.02 -2.51 13.17
N MET A 371 10.00 -3.22 13.65
CA MET A 371 8.78 -3.49 12.87
C MET A 371 8.03 -2.20 12.53
N LEU A 372 8.00 -1.24 13.45
CA LEU A 372 7.43 0.09 13.23
C LEU A 372 8.21 0.87 12.16
N GLN A 373 9.48 0.51 11.96
CA GLN A 373 10.35 1.16 10.99
C GLN A 373 10.31 0.51 9.61
N MET A 374 9.84 -0.75 9.52
CA MET A 374 9.75 -1.46 8.25
C MET A 374 8.66 -0.83 7.37
N PRO A 375 9.01 -0.26 6.20
CA PRO A 375 8.03 0.30 5.30
C PRO A 375 7.20 -0.82 4.69
N GLY A 376 5.91 -0.56 4.57
CA GLY A 376 5.00 -1.32 3.74
C GLY A 376 5.31 -1.17 2.26
N LEU A 377 4.80 -2.12 1.50
CA LEU A 377 4.91 -2.13 0.04
C LEU A 377 3.70 -1.47 -0.65
N PHE A 378 2.67 -1.13 0.12
CA PHE A 378 1.39 -0.60 -0.36
C PHE A 378 0.96 0.58 0.49
N PRO A 379 0.82 1.78 -0.10
CA PRO A 379 0.13 2.88 0.53
C PRO A 379 -1.33 2.51 0.81
N VAL A 380 -1.83 2.84 1.98
CA VAL A 380 -3.23 2.67 2.36
C VAL A 380 -3.73 3.92 3.06
N ILE A 381 -5.00 4.27 2.85
CA ILE A 381 -5.68 5.29 3.64
C ILE A 381 -5.89 4.75 5.05
N VAL A 382 -5.54 5.56 6.05
CA VAL A 382 -5.70 5.27 7.47
C VAL A 382 -6.52 6.38 8.13
N GLN A 383 -7.26 6.02 9.18
CA GLN A 383 -8.14 6.91 9.93
C GLN A 383 -7.77 6.89 11.41
#